data_AF-A0A351TIE0-F1
#
_entry.id   AF-A0A351TIE0-F1
#
_cell.length_a   1.000
_cell.length_b   1.000
_cell.length_c   1.000
_cell.angle_alpha   90.00
_cell.angle_beta   90.00
_cell.angle_gamma   90.00
#
_symmetry.space_group_name_H-M   'P 1'
#
loop_
_entity.id
_entity.type
_entity.pdbx_description
1 polymer ?
#
loop_
_entity_poly.entity_id
_entity_poly.type
_entity_poly.pdbx_seq_one_letter_code
_entity_poly.pdbx_strand_id
1 'polypeptide(L)' 'MGKLKIGSVVLDNQVILAPMAGVTDLPFRLLCRRAGAGLVCMEMVSAK' A
#
# COMPACT_ATOMS: atom_id res chain seq x y z
N MET A 1 16.61 9.22 -0.40
CA MET A 1 15.13 9.24 -0.46
C MET A 1 14.59 9.42 0.96
N GLY A 2 13.77 10.43 1.23
CA GLY A 2 13.28 10.71 2.59
C GLY A 2 12.15 9.77 3.04
N LYS A 3 12.05 9.52 4.36
CA LYS A 3 10.93 8.79 4.96
C LYS A 3 9.64 9.63 4.86
N LEU A 4 8.51 8.99 4.59
CA LEU A 4 7.20 9.65 4.50
C LEU A 4 6.46 9.53 5.83
N LYS A 5 5.88 10.63 6.34
CA LYS A 5 5.08 10.64 7.57
C LYS A 5 3.62 10.93 7.25
N ILE A 6 2.71 10.04 7.66
CA ILE A 6 1.25 10.17 7.51
C ILE A 6 0.66 10.14 8.93
N GLY A 7 0.27 11.30 9.45
CA GLY A 7 -0.18 11.43 10.84
C GLY A 7 0.88 10.95 11.83
N SER A 8 0.56 9.90 12.59
CA SER A 8 1.46 9.24 13.55
C SER A 8 2.32 8.11 12.94
N VAL A 9 2.09 7.73 11.68
CA VAL A 9 2.77 6.62 11.03
C VAL A 9 3.92 7.13 10.17
N VAL A 10 5.09 6.49 10.28
CA VAL A 10 6.26 6.77 9.42
C VAL A 10 6.50 5.56 8.53
N LEU A 11 6.55 5.79 7.22
CA LEU A 11 6.81 4.80 6.20
C LEU A 11 8.30 4.76 5.85
N ASP A 12 8.75 3.57 5.46
CA ASP A 12 10.14 3.32 5.07
C ASP A 12 10.55 4.08 3.80
N ASN A 13 9.59 4.39 2.93
CA ASN A 13 9.78 5.15 1.69
C ASN A 13 8.49 5.85 1.24
N GLN A 14 8.57 6.53 0.10
CA GLN A 14 7.50 7.32 -0.52
C GLN A 14 6.73 6.56 -1.62
N VAL A 15 6.86 5.23 -1.69
CA VAL A 15 6.18 4.39 -2.69
C VAL A 15 4.98 3.73 -2.04
N ILE A 16 3.79 4.03 -2.55
CA ILE A 16 2.51 3.55 -2.02
C ILE A 16 1.76 2.81 -3.13
N LEU A 17 1.23 1.64 -2.82
CA LEU A 17 0.33 0.93 -3.72
C LEU A 17 -1.10 1.52 -3.65
N ALA A 18 -1.60 2.00 -4.79
CA ALA A 18 -2.96 2.50 -4.90
C ALA A 18 -4.00 1.37 -4.81
N PRO A 19 -5.16 1.59 -4.17
CA PRO A 19 -6.25 0.60 -4.13
C PRO A 19 -6.90 0.48 -5.50
N MET A 20 -7.04 -0.74 -6.01
CA MET A 20 -7.64 -1.04 -7.31
C MET A 20 -8.56 -2.25 -7.18
N ALA A 21 -9.86 -2.04 -7.36
CA ALA A 21 -10.89 -3.08 -7.24
C ALA A 21 -10.60 -4.27 -8.17
N GLY A 22 -10.62 -5.49 -7.62
CA GLY A 22 -10.30 -6.70 -8.38
C GLY A 22 -8.82 -6.87 -8.79
N VAL A 23 -7.92 -5.97 -8.37
CA VAL A 23 -6.47 -6.06 -8.66
C VAL A 23 -5.65 -6.16 -7.38
N THR A 24 -5.93 -5.34 -6.37
CA THR A 24 -5.15 -5.33 -5.11
C THR A 24 -5.56 -6.42 -4.13
N ASP A 25 -5.46 -7.68 -4.57
CA ASP A 25 -5.70 -8.88 -3.78
C ASP A 25 -4.52 -9.19 -2.81
N LEU A 26 -4.59 -10.30 -2.07
CA LEU A 26 -3.52 -10.69 -1.15
C LEU A 26 -2.18 -10.97 -1.86
N PRO A 27 -2.09 -11.85 -2.88
CA PRO A 27 -0.81 -12.17 -3.52
C PRO A 27 -0.17 -10.94 -4.19
N PHE A 28 -0.94 -10.07 -4.83
CA PHE A 28 -0.41 -8.85 -5.43
C PHE A 28 0.18 -7.89 -4.39
N ARG A 29 -0.51 -7.69 -3.25
CA ARG A 29 0.00 -6.85 -2.15
C ARG A 29 1.29 -7.40 -1.54
N LEU A 30 1.39 -8.72 -1.40
CA LEU A 30 2.62 -9.37 -0.91
C LEU A 30 3.78 -9.16 -1.89
N LEU A 31 3.52 -9.26 -3.20
CA LEU A 31 4.52 -8.99 -4.23
C LEU A 31 5.00 -7.54 -4.18
N CYS A 32 4.08 -6.57 -4.12
CA CYS A 32 4.42 -5.15 -4.02
C CYS A 32 5.19 -4.83 -2.73
N ARG A 33 4.85 -5.46 -1.60
CA ARG A 33 5.61 -5.28 -0.34
C ARG A 33 7.04 -5.79 -0.48
N ARG A 34 7.23 -6.97 -1.10
CA ARG A 34 8.57 -7.54 -1.38
C ARG A 34 9.36 -6.70 -2.39
N ALA A 35 8.68 -6.06 -3.33
CA ALA A 35 9.27 -5.12 -4.29
C ALA A 35 9.63 -3.75 -3.68
N GLY A 36 9.31 -3.51 -2.41
CA GLY A 36 9.71 -2.30 -1.69
C GLY A 36 8.61 -1.24 -1.55
N ALA A 37 7.32 -1.57 -1.71
CA ALA A 37 6.25 -0.64 -1.37
C ALA A 37 6.24 -0.33 0.15
N GLY A 38 6.40 0.94 0.50
CA GLY A 38 6.40 1.44 1.88
C GLY A 38 5.03 1.27 2.55
N LEU A 39 3.95 1.37 1.78
CA LEU A 39 2.57 1.11 2.22
C LEU A 39 1.81 0.32 1.14
N VAL A 40 1.04 -0.68 1.56
CA VAL A 40 0.16 -1.47 0.69
C VAL A 40 -1.29 -1.37 1.17
N CYS A 41 -2.20 -1.07 0.24
CA CYS A 41 -3.64 -0.94 0.51
C CYS A 41 -4.40 -2.15 -0.04
N MET A 42 -5.52 -2.49 0.58
CA MET A 42 -6.47 -3.50 0.08
C MET A 42 -7.32 -2.91 -1.06
N GLU A 43 -8.12 -3.73 -1.73
CA GLU A 43 -9.07 -3.24 -2.74
C GLU A 43 -10.13 -2.30 -2.14
N MET A 44 -10.79 -1.52 -3.01
CA MET A 44 -11.89 -0.68 -2.58
C MET A 44 -13.07 -1.55 -2.15
N VAL A 45 -13.39 -1.55 -0.86
CA VAL A 45 -14.51 -2.32 -0.30
C VAL A 45 -15.75 -1.44 -0.25
N SER A 46 -16.85 -1.91 -0.84
CA SER A 46 -18.16 -1.28 -0.72
C SER A 46 -18.73 -1.57 0.68
N ALA A 47 -18.70 -0.58 1.57
CA ALA A 47 -19.44 -0.62 2.83
C ALA A 47 -20.81 0.02 2.59
N LYS A 48 -21.87 -0.80 2.58
CA LYS A 48 -23.26 -0.32 2.61
C LYS A 48 -23.75 -0.24 4.04
#